data_AF-A0A7S2X056-F1
#
_entry.id   AF-A0A7S2X056-F1
#
_cell.length_a   1.000
_cell.length_b   1.000
_cell.length_c   1.000
_cell.angle_alpha   90.00
_cell.angle_beta   90.00
_cell.angle_gamma   90.00
#
_symmetry.space_group_name_H-M   'P 1'
#
loop_
_entity.id
_entity.type
_entity.pdbx_description
1 polymer ?
#
loop_
_entity_poly.entity_id
_entity_poly.type
_entity_poly.pdbx_seq_one_letter_code
_entity_poly.pdbx_strand_id
1 'polypeptide(L)'
;MVFSATREVHRDARTLTAGTFSQPKNTGQLHKGKVETMSEYEPRDFWGPRDGACGEAEARRSKERALKALFQCPQNNLSVFRNSAKVFPGRCSRETLGKELGFTMDEIVAALAEALLQQQSTLDLIVSLQEKDVYGIQGVHRLYNGLLGKADAFDASGHEEYGEYVERVKDLQGMPRALALEALEDYLTAATFKDCSLIITLARSSRETADLRQRLCDLPNAGTISGVTKGEVLYHMQLIDMDLKHVSKIRTHYEKDKLIASIMEQAKA
;
A
#
# COMPACT_ATOMS: atom_id res chain seq x y z
N MET A 1 -10.17 -9.74 8.94
CA MET A 1 -10.26 -8.96 7.69
C MET A 1 -8.88 -8.87 7.09
N VAL A 2 -8.75 -8.93 5.78
CA VAL A 2 -7.47 -8.84 5.06
C VAL A 2 -7.52 -7.62 4.15
N PHE A 3 -6.57 -6.73 4.33
CA PHE A 3 -6.32 -5.55 3.53
C PHE A 3 -5.07 -5.80 2.70
N SER A 4 -5.14 -5.70 1.38
CA SER A 4 -3.95 -5.58 0.54
C SER A 4 -3.74 -4.09 0.31
N ALA A 5 -2.73 -3.53 0.98
CA ALA A 5 -2.46 -2.10 0.88
C ALA A 5 -1.45 -1.87 -0.26
N THR A 6 -1.92 -1.96 -1.50
CA THR A 6 -1.03 -1.63 -2.63
C THR A 6 -0.78 -0.13 -2.72
N ARG A 7 0.45 0.30 -2.38
CA ARG A 7 0.95 1.65 -2.63
C ARG A 7 1.77 1.61 -3.93
N GLU A 8 1.16 1.97 -5.05
CA GLU A 8 1.92 2.29 -6.26
C GLU A 8 1.97 3.80 -6.43
N VAL A 9 3.17 4.35 -6.23
CA VAL A 9 3.51 5.72 -6.61
C VAL A 9 4.03 5.66 -8.03
N HIS A 10 3.39 6.36 -8.96
CA HIS A 10 3.95 6.60 -10.30
C HIS A 10 4.00 8.10 -10.55
N ARG A 11 5.13 8.53 -11.10
CA ARG A 11 5.47 9.92 -11.40
C ARG A 11 5.58 10.18 -12.89
N ASP A 12 5.63 11.46 -13.23
CA ASP A 12 6.14 11.95 -14.51
C ASP A 12 7.56 11.39 -14.76
N ALA A 13 7.72 10.70 -15.89
CA ALA A 13 8.94 9.98 -16.30
C ALA A 13 10.20 10.88 -16.33
N ARG A 14 10.01 12.20 -16.31
CA ARG A 14 11.04 13.24 -16.34
C ARG A 14 11.75 13.46 -15.00
N THR A 15 11.26 12.88 -13.90
CA THR A 15 11.61 13.35 -12.55
C THR A 15 12.36 12.37 -11.66
N LEU A 16 12.92 11.24 -12.15
CA LEU A 16 13.87 10.28 -11.50
C LEU A 16 14.02 10.24 -9.95
N THR A 17 12.97 10.51 -9.18
CA THR A 17 12.88 10.45 -7.70
C THR A 17 11.49 9.91 -7.32
N ALA A 18 11.21 9.58 -6.05
CA ALA A 18 9.91 9.04 -5.59
C ALA A 18 9.03 10.07 -4.85
N GLY A 19 7.75 10.23 -5.20
CA GLY A 19 6.99 11.48 -4.93
C GLY A 19 5.50 11.27 -4.85
N THR A 20 4.73 12.35 -4.91
CA THR A 20 3.40 12.38 -4.31
C THR A 20 2.44 11.35 -4.89
N PHE A 21 1.87 10.58 -3.95
CA PHE A 21 0.91 9.51 -4.10
C PHE A 21 -0.22 9.85 -5.10
N SER A 22 -0.53 8.94 -6.01
CA SER A 22 -1.78 8.94 -6.79
C SER A 22 -2.10 7.49 -7.18
N GLN A 23 -3.23 7.21 -7.84
CA GLN A 23 -3.71 5.85 -8.20
C GLN A 23 -3.51 5.40 -9.67
N PRO A 24 -2.27 5.26 -10.18
CA PRO A 24 -1.98 4.78 -11.54
C PRO A 24 -2.36 3.32 -11.81
N LYS A 25 -2.31 2.49 -10.77
CA LYS A 25 -2.63 1.06 -10.90
C LYS A 25 -4.09 0.84 -11.30
N ASN A 26 -5.00 1.64 -10.75
CA ASN A 26 -6.43 1.53 -11.03
C ASN A 26 -6.80 2.02 -12.43
N THR A 27 -6.16 3.08 -12.94
CA THR A 27 -6.33 3.54 -14.34
C THR A 27 -5.84 2.49 -15.32
N GLY A 28 -4.66 1.91 -15.10
CA GLY A 28 -4.13 0.83 -15.94
C GLY A 28 -4.95 -0.46 -15.86
N GLN A 29 -5.54 -0.78 -14.70
CA GLN A 29 -6.44 -1.93 -14.54
C GLN A 29 -7.80 -1.69 -15.21
N LEU A 30 -8.36 -0.48 -15.12
CA LEU A 30 -9.62 -0.12 -15.76
C LEU A 30 -9.49 -0.20 -17.28
N HIS A 31 -8.43 0.38 -17.85
CA HIS A 31 -8.15 0.32 -19.28
C HIS A 31 -7.98 -1.13 -19.79
N LYS A 32 -7.45 -2.03 -18.95
CA LYS A 32 -7.30 -3.46 -19.25
C LYS A 32 -8.56 -4.29 -18.94
N GLY A 33 -9.66 -3.66 -18.52
CA GLY A 33 -10.89 -4.34 -18.10
C GLY A 33 -10.74 -5.23 -16.86
N LYS A 34 -9.67 -5.05 -16.07
CA LYS A 34 -9.42 -5.83 -14.84
C LYS A 34 -10.23 -5.33 -13.65
N VAL A 35 -10.71 -4.09 -13.72
CA VAL A 35 -11.67 -3.51 -12.77
C VAL A 35 -12.75 -2.81 -13.59
N GLU A 36 -13.99 -2.84 -13.10
CA GLU A 36 -15.14 -2.23 -13.76
C GLU A 36 -15.26 -0.74 -13.46
N THR A 37 -14.77 -0.31 -12.29
CA THR A 37 -14.86 1.07 -11.79
C THR A 37 -13.57 1.51 -11.11
N MET A 38 -13.33 2.81 -11.13
CA MET A 38 -12.23 3.44 -10.37
C MET A 38 -12.55 3.39 -8.88
N SER A 39 -11.58 3.00 -8.06
CA SER A 39 -11.71 3.05 -6.60
C SER A 39 -11.40 4.46 -6.10
N GLU A 40 -12.23 4.98 -5.19
CA GLU A 40 -11.93 6.22 -4.46
C GLU A 40 -10.88 6.02 -3.34
N TYR A 41 -10.39 4.78 -3.17
CA TYR A 41 -9.43 4.44 -2.12
C TYR A 41 -8.09 5.15 -2.31
N GLU A 42 -7.83 6.18 -1.51
CA GLU A 42 -6.54 6.86 -1.46
C GLU A 42 -5.64 6.21 -0.37
N PRO A 43 -4.50 5.58 -0.74
CA PRO A 43 -3.60 4.96 0.23
C PRO A 43 -3.09 5.94 1.30
N ARG A 44 -2.90 7.23 0.98
CA ARG A 44 -2.50 8.24 1.99
C ARG A 44 -3.48 8.33 3.15
N ASP A 45 -4.77 8.20 2.87
CA ASP A 45 -5.80 8.29 3.90
C ASP A 45 -5.74 7.07 4.84
N PHE A 46 -5.34 5.91 4.33
CA PHE A 46 -5.16 4.67 5.11
C PHE A 46 -3.95 4.75 6.05
N TRP A 47 -2.79 5.14 5.50
CA TRP A 47 -1.56 5.23 6.27
C TRP A 47 -1.59 6.42 7.25
N GLY A 48 -2.28 7.50 6.88
CA GLY A 48 -2.36 8.72 7.68
C GLY A 48 -1.09 9.59 7.57
N PRO A 49 -1.14 10.84 8.05
CA PRO A 49 0.02 11.73 8.08
C PRO A 49 0.97 11.34 9.21
N ARG A 50 2.28 11.38 8.94
CA ARG A 50 3.34 11.01 9.90
C ARG A 50 3.74 12.14 10.85
N ASP A 51 3.45 13.37 10.48
CA ASP A 51 4.17 14.53 11.03
C ASP A 51 3.43 15.17 12.23
N GLY A 52 2.40 14.51 12.78
CA GLY A 52 1.58 15.03 13.88
C GLY A 52 0.82 16.32 13.59
N ALA A 53 0.93 16.85 12.37
CA ALA A 53 0.33 18.12 11.94
C ALA A 53 -1.20 18.07 11.90
N CYS A 54 -1.79 16.88 11.84
CA CYS A 54 -3.23 16.69 11.97
C CYS A 54 -3.53 16.05 13.34
N GLY A 55 -4.53 16.58 14.06
CA GLY A 55 -4.97 15.99 15.32
C GLY A 55 -5.60 14.60 15.13
N GLU A 56 -5.71 13.83 16.21
CA GLU A 56 -6.26 12.46 16.21
C GLU A 56 -7.63 12.34 15.52
N ALA A 57 -8.48 13.36 15.67
CA ALA A 57 -9.78 13.40 15.02
C ALA A 57 -9.70 13.43 13.48
N GLU A 58 -8.72 14.12 12.89
CA GLU A 58 -8.52 14.10 11.44
C GLU A 58 -7.87 12.79 10.98
N ALA A 59 -6.90 12.26 11.74
CA ALA A 59 -6.32 10.95 11.45
C ALA A 59 -7.40 9.85 11.42
N ARG A 60 -8.34 9.87 12.40
CA ARG A 60 -9.49 8.97 12.44
C ARG A 60 -10.36 9.12 11.20
N ARG A 61 -10.79 10.35 10.87
CA ARG A 61 -11.60 10.62 9.67
C ARG A 61 -10.92 10.16 8.39
N SER A 62 -9.61 10.37 8.29
CA SER A 62 -8.80 9.94 7.15
C SER A 62 -8.85 8.43 6.95
N LYS A 63 -8.57 7.66 8.01
CA LYS A 63 -8.65 6.19 7.95
C LYS A 63 -10.06 5.70 7.65
N GLU A 64 -11.08 6.34 8.23
CA GLU A 64 -12.48 6.02 7.91
C GLU A 64 -12.83 6.27 6.45
N ARG A 65 -12.34 7.35 5.82
CA ARG A 65 -12.55 7.63 4.39
C ARG A 65 -11.93 6.52 3.55
N ALA A 66 -10.68 6.15 3.82
CA ALA A 66 -10.00 5.05 3.13
C ALA A 66 -10.76 3.73 3.28
N LEU A 67 -11.19 3.38 4.49
CA LEU A 67 -11.95 2.15 4.76
C LEU A 67 -13.31 2.15 4.05
N LYS A 68 -14.04 3.27 4.09
CA LYS A 68 -15.33 3.41 3.38
C LYS A 68 -15.15 3.22 1.87
N ALA A 69 -14.09 3.79 1.30
CA ALA A 69 -13.77 3.61 -0.12
C ALA A 69 -13.42 2.16 -0.46
N LEU A 70 -12.66 1.47 0.40
CA LEU A 70 -12.37 0.03 0.25
C LEU A 70 -13.63 -0.83 0.33
N PHE A 71 -14.57 -0.54 1.24
CA PHE A 71 -15.85 -1.25 1.30
C PHE A 71 -16.78 -0.92 0.13
N GLN A 72 -16.62 0.25 -0.50
CA GLN A 72 -17.38 0.62 -1.68
C GLN A 72 -16.85 -0.06 -2.95
N CYS A 73 -15.53 -0.08 -3.12
CA CYS A 73 -14.86 -0.68 -4.27
C CYS A 73 -13.67 -1.54 -3.78
N PRO A 74 -13.92 -2.80 -3.38
CA PRO A 74 -12.91 -3.66 -2.73
C PRO A 74 -11.77 -4.05 -3.66
N GLN A 75 -12.08 -4.28 -4.94
CA GLN A 75 -11.15 -4.81 -5.95
C GLN A 75 -10.32 -5.98 -5.37
N ASN A 76 -8.99 -5.91 -5.49
CA ASN A 76 -8.05 -6.83 -4.83
C ASN A 76 -7.49 -6.26 -3.50
N ASN A 77 -7.98 -5.11 -3.02
CA ASN A 77 -7.45 -4.40 -1.86
C ASN A 77 -8.14 -4.75 -0.54
N LEU A 78 -9.35 -5.34 -0.58
CA LEU A 78 -10.08 -5.75 0.62
C LEU A 78 -10.73 -7.12 0.46
N SER A 79 -10.56 -7.96 1.48
CA SER A 79 -11.31 -9.20 1.66
C SER A 79 -11.69 -9.41 3.13
N VAL A 80 -12.91 -9.82 3.38
CA VAL A 80 -13.45 -10.05 4.72
C VAL A 80 -13.81 -11.52 4.87
N PHE A 81 -13.45 -12.06 6.03
CA PHE A 81 -13.62 -13.46 6.37
C PHE A 81 -14.34 -13.56 7.70
N ARG A 82 -15.20 -14.57 7.82
CA ARG A 82 -15.85 -14.99 9.07
C ARG A 82 -15.56 -16.47 9.27
N ASN A 83 -14.93 -16.83 10.38
CA ASN A 83 -14.53 -18.22 10.68
C ASN A 83 -13.83 -18.90 9.48
N SER A 84 -12.84 -18.21 8.91
CA SER A 84 -12.05 -18.64 7.75
C SER A 84 -12.78 -18.70 6.40
N ALA A 85 -14.09 -18.45 6.33
CA ALA A 85 -14.82 -18.36 5.07
C ALA A 85 -14.83 -16.92 4.54
N LYS A 86 -14.44 -16.71 3.28
CA LYS A 86 -14.54 -15.40 2.63
C LYS A 86 -16.02 -15.01 2.46
N VAL A 87 -16.41 -13.90 3.09
CA VAL A 87 -17.79 -13.37 3.03
C VAL A 87 -17.91 -12.14 2.13
N PHE A 88 -16.85 -11.35 1.98
CA PHE A 88 -16.86 -10.16 1.13
C PHE A 88 -15.49 -9.89 0.48
N PRO A 89 -15.42 -9.40 -0.77
CA PRO A 89 -16.53 -9.39 -1.75
C PRO A 89 -16.94 -10.82 -2.12
N GLY A 90 -18.21 -11.01 -2.53
CA GLY A 90 -18.73 -12.30 -2.99
C GLY A 90 -20.04 -12.71 -2.32
N ARG A 91 -19.97 -13.47 -1.22
CA ARG A 91 -21.15 -14.05 -0.55
C ARG A 91 -22.11 -12.99 -0.01
N CYS A 92 -21.58 -11.91 0.55
CA CYS A 92 -22.35 -10.80 1.09
C CYS A 92 -22.13 -9.55 0.24
N SER A 93 -23.17 -8.73 0.15
CA SER A 93 -23.07 -7.34 -0.29
C SER A 93 -22.62 -6.45 0.88
N ARG A 94 -22.26 -5.20 0.60
CA ARG A 94 -21.91 -4.22 1.65
C ARG A 94 -23.05 -4.02 2.65
N GLU A 95 -24.30 -4.03 2.18
CA GLU A 95 -25.51 -3.80 2.98
C GLU A 95 -25.80 -4.97 3.92
N THR A 96 -25.43 -6.19 3.51
CA THR A 96 -25.70 -7.41 4.27
C THR A 96 -24.53 -7.85 5.15
N LEU A 97 -23.32 -7.34 4.88
CA LEU A 97 -22.10 -7.69 5.60
C LEU A 97 -22.18 -7.42 7.10
N GLY A 98 -22.74 -6.27 7.50
CA GLY A 98 -22.91 -5.95 8.91
C GLY A 98 -23.72 -7.03 9.65
N LYS A 99 -24.87 -7.42 9.09
CA LYS A 99 -25.72 -8.48 9.65
C LYS A 99 -24.98 -9.82 9.72
N GLU A 100 -24.22 -10.17 8.68
CA GLU A 100 -23.42 -11.40 8.65
C GLU A 100 -22.36 -11.42 9.76
N LEU A 101 -21.73 -10.27 10.05
CA LEU A 101 -20.67 -10.17 11.06
C LEU A 101 -21.20 -9.88 12.47
N GLY A 102 -22.48 -9.52 12.62
CA GLY A 102 -23.05 -9.09 13.90
C GLY A 102 -22.57 -7.69 14.32
N PHE A 103 -22.36 -6.80 13.35
CA PHE A 103 -22.00 -5.38 13.55
C PHE A 103 -22.81 -4.49 12.60
N THR A 104 -22.90 -3.19 12.85
CA THR A 104 -23.25 -2.26 11.77
C THR A 104 -22.02 -1.99 10.89
N MET A 105 -22.23 -1.51 9.66
CA MET A 105 -21.09 -1.11 8.81
C MET A 105 -20.29 0.05 9.43
N ASP A 106 -20.96 0.97 10.12
CA ASP A 106 -20.29 2.06 10.84
C ASP A 106 -19.44 1.54 12.00
N GLU A 107 -19.95 0.55 12.76
CA GLU A 107 -19.18 -0.12 13.81
C GLU A 107 -17.93 -0.82 13.25
N ILE A 108 -18.05 -1.49 12.10
CA ILE A 108 -16.92 -2.15 11.44
C ILE A 108 -15.86 -1.12 11.05
N VAL A 109 -16.27 -0.04 10.35
CA VAL A 109 -15.36 1.00 9.89
C VAL A 109 -14.69 1.70 11.06
N ALA A 110 -15.45 2.07 12.09
CA ALA A 110 -14.92 2.76 13.26
C ALA A 110 -13.96 1.87 14.06
N ALA A 111 -14.28 0.58 14.24
CA ALA A 111 -13.40 -0.36 14.92
C ALA A 111 -12.07 -0.57 14.17
N LEU A 112 -12.12 -0.69 12.85
CA LEU A 112 -10.92 -0.82 12.03
C LEU A 112 -10.07 0.46 12.04
N ALA A 113 -10.71 1.63 11.94
CA ALA A 113 -10.01 2.90 12.02
C ALA A 113 -9.30 3.06 13.38
N GLU A 114 -9.97 2.69 14.46
CA GLU A 114 -9.41 2.71 15.81
C GLU A 114 -8.26 1.72 15.97
N ALA A 115 -8.38 0.48 15.45
CA ALA A 115 -7.27 -0.48 15.43
C ALA A 115 -6.04 0.08 14.70
N LEU A 116 -6.25 0.71 13.53
CA LEU A 116 -5.17 1.30 12.74
C LEU A 116 -4.55 2.52 13.42
N LEU A 117 -5.31 3.33 14.16
CA LEU A 117 -4.78 4.45 14.94
C LEU A 117 -3.91 3.97 16.10
N GLN A 118 -4.39 2.97 16.86
CA GLN A 118 -3.62 2.38 17.96
C GLN A 118 -2.31 1.75 17.47
N GLN A 119 -2.26 1.34 16.20
CA GLN A 119 -1.09 0.74 15.56
C GLN A 119 -0.35 1.68 14.59
N GLN A 120 -0.47 3.00 14.77
CA GLN A 120 0.12 3.97 13.86
C GLN A 120 1.63 3.82 13.72
N SER A 121 2.37 3.50 14.80
CA SER A 121 3.82 3.27 14.75
C SER A 121 4.21 2.11 13.82
N THR A 122 3.42 1.04 13.81
CA THR A 122 3.60 -0.10 12.90
C THR A 122 3.30 0.29 11.45
N LEU A 123 2.27 1.10 11.23
CA LEU A 123 1.97 1.65 9.90
C LEU A 123 3.10 2.57 9.41
N ASP A 124 3.67 3.41 10.28
CA ASP A 124 4.77 4.31 9.96
C ASP A 124 6.03 3.54 9.59
N LEU A 125 6.30 2.42 10.27
CA LEU A 125 7.40 1.51 9.93
C LEU A 125 7.20 0.88 8.54
N ILE A 126 6.00 0.45 8.21
CA ILE A 126 5.70 -0.09 6.86
C ILE A 126 5.92 1.00 5.80
N VAL A 127 5.45 2.22 6.06
CA VAL A 127 5.62 3.37 5.16
C VAL A 127 7.10 3.71 4.98
N SER A 128 7.92 3.68 6.03
CA SER A 128 9.35 3.97 5.91
C SER A 128 10.09 2.93 5.06
N LEU A 129 9.70 1.66 5.15
CA LEU A 129 10.24 0.60 4.30
C LEU A 129 9.84 0.75 2.83
N GLN A 130 8.64 1.23 2.55
CA GLN A 130 8.21 1.55 1.18
C GLN A 130 8.96 2.75 0.58
N GLU A 131 9.48 3.65 1.41
CA GLU A 131 10.18 4.88 1.00
C GLU A 131 11.68 4.71 0.77
N LYS A 132 12.22 3.53 1.07
CA LYS A 132 13.55 3.11 0.62
C LYS A 132 13.71 3.17 -0.91
N ASP A 133 12.62 3.08 -1.67
CA ASP A 133 12.61 3.31 -3.11
C ASP A 133 12.77 4.81 -3.43
N VAL A 134 14.00 5.33 -3.34
CA VAL A 134 14.33 6.74 -3.59
C VAL A 134 14.38 7.06 -5.08
N TYR A 135 14.90 6.13 -5.88
CA TYR A 135 15.19 6.34 -7.31
C TYR A 135 14.02 6.01 -8.24
N GLY A 136 12.97 5.37 -7.72
CA GLY A 136 11.87 4.85 -8.52
C GLY A 136 12.33 3.73 -9.47
N ILE A 137 11.37 3.07 -10.11
CA ILE A 137 11.68 1.96 -11.02
C ILE A 137 12.48 2.37 -12.26
N GLN A 138 12.32 3.60 -12.74
CA GLN A 138 13.11 4.13 -13.85
C GLN A 138 14.61 4.20 -13.50
N GLY A 139 14.96 4.79 -12.35
CA GLY A 139 16.35 4.87 -11.88
C GLY A 139 16.94 3.50 -11.54
N VAL A 140 16.17 2.66 -10.84
CA VAL A 140 16.59 1.29 -10.47
C VAL A 140 16.83 0.42 -11.70
N HIS A 141 15.99 0.53 -12.74
CA HIS A 141 16.19 -0.20 -13.99
C HIS A 141 17.48 0.20 -14.71
N ARG A 142 17.85 1.49 -14.68
CA ARG A 142 19.14 1.98 -15.22
C ARG A 142 20.32 1.40 -14.46
N LEU A 143 20.29 1.47 -13.13
CA LEU A 143 21.32 0.86 -12.27
C LEU A 143 21.44 -0.65 -12.51
N TYR A 144 20.32 -1.36 -12.60
CA TYR A 144 20.29 -2.80 -12.90
C TYR A 144 20.95 -3.12 -14.25
N ASN A 145 20.62 -2.37 -15.31
CA ASN A 145 21.24 -2.56 -16.62
C ASN A 145 22.72 -2.18 -16.65
N GLY A 146 23.11 -1.14 -15.91
CA GLY A 146 24.51 -0.73 -15.75
C GLY A 146 25.34 -1.80 -15.04
N LEU A 147 24.80 -2.43 -14.00
CA LEU A 147 25.43 -3.55 -13.30
C LEU A 147 25.60 -4.79 -14.18
N LEU A 148 24.72 -4.97 -15.17
CA LEU A 148 24.82 -6.00 -16.22
C LEU A 148 25.75 -5.61 -17.38
N GLY A 149 26.33 -4.41 -17.38
CA GLY A 149 27.23 -3.92 -18.42
C GLY A 149 26.54 -3.57 -19.74
N LYS A 150 25.25 -3.23 -19.74
CA LYS A 150 24.55 -2.80 -20.96
C LYS A 150 24.96 -1.38 -21.35
N ALA A 151 25.32 -1.19 -22.62
CA ALA A 151 25.86 0.08 -23.14
C ALA A 151 24.85 1.25 -23.09
N ASP A 152 23.55 0.95 -23.15
CA ASP A 152 22.45 1.91 -23.17
C ASP A 152 21.87 2.23 -21.78
N ALA A 153 22.41 1.64 -20.71
CA ALA A 153 21.85 1.74 -19.36
C ALA A 153 21.66 3.19 -18.88
N PHE A 154 22.57 4.07 -19.28
CA PHE A 154 22.59 5.49 -18.90
C PHE A 154 22.44 6.41 -20.10
N ASP A 155 21.89 5.91 -21.21
CA ASP A 155 21.57 6.77 -22.35
C ASP A 155 20.45 7.74 -21.96
N ALA A 156 20.73 9.03 -22.15
CA ALA A 156 19.82 10.15 -21.92
C ALA A 156 19.65 11.01 -23.19
N SER A 157 20.12 10.53 -24.34
CA SER A 157 19.90 11.19 -25.62
C SER A 157 18.41 11.34 -25.92
N GLY A 158 18.03 12.47 -26.51
CA GLY A 158 16.63 12.84 -26.75
C GLY A 158 15.89 13.42 -25.55
N HIS A 159 16.58 13.62 -24.41
CA HIS A 159 16.04 14.30 -23.23
C HIS A 159 16.85 15.55 -22.86
N GLU A 160 17.59 16.12 -23.80
CA GLU A 160 18.48 17.27 -23.57
C GLU A 160 17.74 18.52 -23.06
N GLU A 161 16.48 18.67 -23.46
CA GLU A 161 15.58 19.73 -22.98
C GLU A 161 15.22 19.61 -21.49
N TYR A 162 15.43 18.42 -20.88
CA TYR A 162 15.18 18.15 -19.47
C TYR A 162 16.50 18.07 -18.69
N GLY A 163 17.17 19.21 -18.49
CA GLY A 163 18.49 19.27 -17.84
C GLY A 163 18.58 18.53 -16.49
N GLU A 164 17.57 18.68 -15.62
CA GLU A 164 17.52 17.98 -14.32
C GLU A 164 17.43 16.44 -14.45
N TYR A 165 16.82 15.95 -15.53
CA TYR A 165 16.78 14.53 -15.83
C TYR A 165 18.16 14.02 -16.26
N VAL A 166 18.82 14.73 -17.18
CA VAL A 166 20.14 14.37 -17.71
C VAL A 166 21.18 14.33 -16.60
N GLU A 167 21.20 15.34 -15.72
CA GLU A 167 22.12 15.36 -14.58
C GLU A 167 21.90 14.16 -13.64
N ARG A 168 20.64 13.80 -13.36
CA ARG A 168 20.36 12.61 -12.56
C ARG A 168 20.79 11.30 -13.22
N VAL A 169 20.69 11.20 -14.54
CA VAL A 169 21.21 10.01 -15.25
C VAL A 169 22.74 9.94 -15.12
N LYS A 170 23.45 11.07 -15.19
CA LYS A 170 24.91 11.12 -14.95
C LYS A 170 25.26 10.74 -13.51
N ASP A 171 24.50 11.22 -12.53
CA ASP A 171 24.69 10.84 -11.11
C ASP A 171 24.55 9.33 -10.92
N LEU A 172 23.53 8.71 -11.53
CA LEU A 172 23.35 7.26 -11.50
C LEU A 172 24.50 6.52 -12.21
N GLN A 173 25.02 7.06 -13.31
CA GLN A 173 26.16 6.48 -14.04
C GLN A 173 27.44 6.52 -13.22
N GLY A 174 27.67 7.61 -12.48
CA GLY A 174 28.83 7.80 -11.59
C GLY A 174 28.71 7.07 -10.25
N MET A 175 27.57 6.44 -9.95
CA MET A 175 27.31 5.81 -8.66
C MET A 175 28.27 4.64 -8.39
N PRO A 176 28.95 4.59 -7.23
CA PRO A 176 29.74 3.44 -6.81
C PRO A 176 28.92 2.15 -6.83
N ARG A 177 29.53 1.04 -7.27
CA ARG A 177 28.87 -0.26 -7.40
C ARG A 177 28.16 -0.71 -6.12
N ALA A 178 28.74 -0.46 -4.95
CA ALA A 178 28.14 -0.81 -3.66
C ALA A 178 26.81 -0.08 -3.43
N LEU A 179 26.76 1.23 -3.70
CA LEU A 179 25.54 2.03 -3.57
C LEU A 179 24.49 1.65 -4.62
N ALA A 180 24.92 1.26 -5.83
CA ALA A 180 24.00 0.75 -6.84
C ALA A 180 23.34 -0.57 -6.41
N LEU A 181 24.09 -1.47 -5.78
CA LEU A 181 23.55 -2.72 -5.24
C LEU A 181 22.60 -2.47 -4.06
N GLU A 182 22.95 -1.55 -3.17
CA GLU A 182 22.09 -1.10 -2.07
C GLU A 182 20.77 -0.52 -2.59
N ALA A 183 20.81 0.35 -3.60
CA ALA A 183 19.62 0.90 -4.24
C ALA A 183 18.70 -0.17 -4.85
N LEU A 184 19.27 -1.25 -5.40
CA LEU A 184 18.51 -2.40 -5.90
C LEU A 184 17.85 -3.17 -4.74
N GLU A 185 18.57 -3.41 -3.65
CA GLU A 185 18.04 -4.09 -2.46
C GLU A 185 16.92 -3.27 -1.79
N ASP A 186 17.13 -1.97 -1.65
CA ASP A 186 16.15 -1.03 -1.10
C ASP A 186 14.89 -0.97 -1.96
N TYR A 187 15.03 -0.98 -3.30
CA TYR A 187 13.89 -1.07 -4.19
C TYR A 187 13.12 -2.39 -4.02
N LEU A 188 13.79 -3.54 -3.96
CA LEU A 188 13.12 -4.84 -3.80
C LEU A 188 12.45 -4.96 -2.43
N THR A 189 13.06 -4.39 -1.39
CA THR A 189 12.47 -4.25 -0.06
C THR A 189 11.21 -3.39 -0.14
N ALA A 190 11.30 -2.18 -0.69
CA ALA A 190 10.16 -1.29 -0.86
C ALA A 190 9.05 -1.93 -1.70
N ALA A 191 9.39 -2.62 -2.79
CA ALA A 191 8.43 -3.34 -3.63
C ALA A 191 7.74 -4.50 -2.88
N THR A 192 8.41 -5.10 -1.89
CA THR A 192 7.81 -6.10 -1.00
C THR A 192 6.75 -5.46 -0.11
N PHE A 193 7.10 -4.35 0.56
CA PHE A 193 6.17 -3.63 1.45
C PHE A 193 5.09 -2.82 0.72
N LYS A 194 5.23 -2.60 -0.60
CA LYS A 194 4.17 -2.04 -1.46
C LYS A 194 3.15 -3.10 -1.92
N ASP A 195 3.49 -4.39 -1.81
CA ASP A 195 2.65 -5.52 -2.26
C ASP A 195 2.20 -6.45 -1.11
N CYS A 196 2.58 -6.17 0.14
CA CYS A 196 2.20 -6.96 1.31
C CYS A 196 0.73 -6.72 1.73
N SER A 197 0.16 -7.64 2.51
CA SER A 197 -1.20 -7.52 3.04
C SER A 197 -1.24 -7.44 4.57
N LEU A 198 -2.12 -6.61 5.12
CA LEU A 198 -2.44 -6.52 6.54
C LEU A 198 -3.68 -7.36 6.87
N ILE A 199 -3.58 -8.26 7.84
CA ILE A 199 -4.73 -8.96 8.43
C ILE A 199 -5.08 -8.30 9.76
N ILE A 200 -6.30 -7.76 9.88
CA ILE A 200 -6.86 -7.30 11.16
C ILE A 200 -7.98 -8.25 11.56
N THR A 201 -7.74 -9.01 12.61
CA THR A 201 -8.75 -9.91 13.21
C THR A 201 -9.52 -9.15 14.27
N LEU A 202 -10.84 -9.29 14.30
CA LEU A 202 -11.73 -8.69 15.30
C LEU A 202 -12.51 -9.79 16.01
N ALA A 203 -12.64 -9.69 17.32
CA ALA A 203 -13.47 -10.57 18.13
C ALA A 203 -14.22 -9.76 19.19
N ARG A 204 -15.54 -9.97 19.34
CA ARG A 204 -16.29 -9.36 20.44
C ARG A 204 -15.83 -9.95 21.76
N SER A 205 -15.63 -9.08 22.75
CA SER A 205 -15.34 -9.51 24.12
C SER A 205 -16.57 -10.25 24.67
N SER A 206 -16.36 -11.46 25.16
CA SER A 206 -17.35 -12.34 25.76
C SER A 206 -16.73 -13.08 26.94
N ARG A 207 -17.53 -13.80 27.75
CA ARG A 207 -17.00 -14.63 28.83
C ARG A 207 -15.99 -15.68 28.32
N GLU A 208 -16.19 -16.20 27.11
CA GLU A 208 -15.29 -17.18 26.49
C GLU A 208 -13.97 -16.58 26.02
N THR A 209 -13.95 -15.28 25.71
CA THR A 209 -12.73 -14.56 25.30
C THR A 209 -12.06 -13.81 26.44
N ALA A 210 -12.60 -13.87 27.66
CA ALA A 210 -12.04 -13.17 28.83
C ALA A 210 -10.63 -13.70 29.17
N ASP A 211 -10.44 -15.02 29.12
CA ASP A 211 -9.14 -15.66 29.35
C ASP A 211 -8.16 -15.43 28.19
N LEU A 212 -8.70 -15.24 26.97
CA LEU A 212 -7.92 -14.91 25.78
C LEU A 212 -7.50 -13.46 25.73
N ARG A 213 -8.25 -12.56 26.38
CA ARG A 213 -7.99 -11.11 26.39
C ARG A 213 -6.57 -10.79 26.86
N GLN A 214 -6.16 -11.36 28.00
CA GLN A 214 -4.82 -11.08 28.54
C GLN A 214 -3.74 -11.57 27.56
N ARG A 215 -3.84 -12.83 27.11
CA ARG A 215 -2.88 -13.42 26.18
C ARG A 215 -2.81 -12.70 24.84
N LEU A 216 -3.94 -12.17 24.37
CA LEU A 216 -4.04 -11.44 23.12
C LEU A 216 -3.45 -10.03 23.26
N CYS A 217 -3.70 -9.33 24.36
CA CYS A 217 -3.08 -8.03 24.62
C CYS A 217 -1.55 -8.11 24.81
N ASP A 218 -1.01 -9.28 25.17
CA ASP A 218 0.43 -9.52 25.25
C ASP A 218 1.07 -9.74 23.86
N LEU A 219 0.27 -9.94 22.80
CA LEU A 219 0.78 -10.08 21.42
C LEU A 219 1.17 -8.71 20.84
N PRO A 220 2.21 -8.67 19.99
CA PRO A 220 2.51 -7.45 19.24
C PRO A 220 1.34 -7.10 18.31
N ASN A 221 1.11 -5.80 18.12
CA ASN A 221 0.07 -5.28 17.24
C ASN A 221 -1.36 -5.74 17.58
N ALA A 222 -1.63 -5.98 18.86
CA ALA A 222 -2.95 -6.37 19.37
C ALA A 222 -3.45 -5.38 20.42
N GLY A 223 -4.76 -5.40 20.67
CA GLY A 223 -5.36 -4.51 21.67
C GLY A 223 -6.87 -4.63 21.78
N THR A 224 -7.47 -3.63 22.43
CA THR A 224 -8.91 -3.54 22.71
C THR A 224 -9.47 -2.23 22.17
N ILE A 225 -10.67 -2.30 21.59
CA ILE A 225 -11.44 -1.17 21.09
C ILE A 225 -12.70 -1.04 21.95
N SER A 226 -12.94 0.16 22.47
CA SER A 226 -14.10 0.49 23.30
C SER A 226 -14.67 1.85 22.89
N GLY A 227 -15.98 2.06 23.08
CA GLY A 227 -16.63 3.35 22.84
C GLY A 227 -17.07 3.64 21.41
N VAL A 228 -16.57 2.90 20.41
CA VAL A 228 -16.98 3.01 19.00
C VAL A 228 -17.85 1.85 18.51
N THR A 229 -18.01 0.81 19.33
CA THR A 229 -18.84 -0.37 19.07
C THR A 229 -19.74 -0.66 20.27
N LYS A 230 -20.84 -1.39 20.04
CA LYS A 230 -21.63 -1.97 21.13
C LYS A 230 -20.83 -3.07 21.84
N GLY A 231 -20.13 -2.69 22.91
CA GLY A 231 -19.25 -3.55 23.69
C GLY A 231 -17.78 -3.47 23.26
N GLU A 232 -16.90 -4.09 24.04
CA GLU A 232 -15.46 -4.16 23.76
C GLU A 232 -15.18 -5.14 22.61
N VAL A 233 -14.25 -4.78 21.73
CA VAL A 233 -13.75 -5.62 20.63
C VAL A 233 -12.25 -5.82 20.80
N LEU A 234 -11.81 -7.06 20.81
CA LEU A 234 -10.41 -7.45 20.77
C LEU A 234 -9.93 -7.44 19.31
N TYR A 235 -8.71 -6.99 19.06
CA TYR A 235 -8.11 -7.07 17.74
C TYR A 235 -6.65 -7.53 17.76
N HIS A 236 -6.22 -8.10 16.65
CA HIS A 236 -4.82 -8.42 16.37
C HIS A 236 -4.53 -8.13 14.90
N MET A 237 -3.46 -7.39 14.65
CA MET A 237 -2.98 -7.00 13.33
C MET A 237 -1.71 -7.76 12.95
N GLN A 238 -1.69 -8.34 11.76
CA GLN A 238 -0.55 -9.09 11.22
C GLN A 238 -0.21 -8.61 9.82
N LEU A 239 1.08 -8.65 9.47
CA LEU A 239 1.55 -8.43 8.12
C LEU A 239 1.87 -9.79 7.46
N ILE A 240 1.40 -9.99 6.24
CA ILE A 240 1.62 -11.21 5.45
C ILE A 240 2.15 -10.84 4.05
N ASP A 241 2.53 -11.86 3.28
CA ASP A 241 3.08 -11.71 1.92
C ASP A 241 4.38 -10.88 1.88
N MET A 242 5.25 -11.06 2.89
CA MET A 242 6.54 -10.36 3.02
C MET A 242 7.71 -11.07 2.30
N ASP A 243 7.41 -11.91 1.31
CA ASP A 243 8.45 -12.56 0.52
C ASP A 243 9.20 -11.52 -0.32
N LEU A 244 10.52 -11.45 -0.13
CA LEU A 244 11.36 -10.48 -0.83
C LEU A 244 11.17 -10.64 -2.35
N LYS A 245 10.89 -9.53 -3.02
CA LYS A 245 10.76 -9.53 -4.48
C LYS A 245 12.08 -9.97 -5.12
N HIS A 246 12.00 -10.95 -6.01
CA HIS A 246 13.16 -11.41 -6.78
C HIS A 246 13.64 -10.32 -7.76
N VAL A 247 14.96 -10.23 -7.99
CA VAL A 247 15.59 -9.20 -8.86
C VAL A 247 14.99 -9.14 -10.28
N SER A 248 14.49 -10.27 -10.81
CA SER A 248 13.80 -10.32 -12.11
C SER A 248 12.53 -9.46 -12.18
N LYS A 249 11.99 -9.04 -11.02
CA LYS A 249 10.85 -8.13 -10.94
C LYS A 249 11.20 -6.72 -11.39
N ILE A 250 12.46 -6.28 -11.32
CA ILE A 250 12.87 -4.93 -11.76
C ILE A 250 12.45 -4.70 -13.22
N ARG A 251 12.81 -5.61 -14.13
CA ARG A 251 12.40 -5.50 -15.55
C ARG A 251 10.87 -5.54 -15.69
N THR A 252 10.21 -6.47 -14.98
CA THR A 252 8.75 -6.61 -15.06
C THR A 252 8.01 -5.37 -14.56
N HIS A 253 8.50 -4.74 -13.50
CA HIS A 253 7.94 -3.51 -12.94
C HIS A 253 8.18 -2.34 -13.88
N TYR A 254 9.37 -2.23 -14.47
CA TYR A 254 9.69 -1.20 -15.45
C TYR A 254 8.76 -1.24 -16.68
N GLU A 255 8.52 -2.42 -17.25
CA GLU A 255 7.60 -2.54 -18.39
C GLU A 255 6.14 -2.20 -18.01
N LYS A 256 5.73 -2.56 -16.79
CA LYS A 256 4.39 -2.19 -16.28
C LYS A 256 4.26 -0.68 -16.09
N ASP A 257 5.28 -0.05 -15.54
CA ASP A 257 5.40 1.40 -15.32
C ASP A 257 5.24 2.13 -16.66
N LYS A 258 6.06 1.77 -17.67
CA LYS A 258 5.93 2.34 -19.03
C LYS A 258 4.53 2.22 -19.62
N LEU A 259 3.89 1.06 -19.46
CA LEU A 259 2.55 0.83 -19.97
C LEU A 259 1.49 1.66 -19.24
N ILE A 260 1.65 1.87 -17.93
CA ILE A 260 0.75 2.75 -17.17
C ILE A 260 0.93 4.20 -17.62
N ALA A 261 2.18 4.66 -17.75
CA ALA A 261 2.48 6.01 -18.24
C ALA A 261 1.87 6.26 -19.62
N SER A 262 2.00 5.33 -20.57
CA SER A 262 1.42 5.48 -21.91
C SER A 262 -0.11 5.55 -21.89
N ILE A 263 -0.77 4.74 -21.04
CA ILE A 263 -2.22 4.78 -20.87
C ILE A 263 -2.65 6.14 -20.30
N MET A 264 -1.90 6.70 -19.35
CA MET A 264 -2.19 8.00 -18.76
C MET A 264 -2.02 9.16 -19.74
N GLU A 265 -1.03 9.11 -20.63
CA GLU A 265 -0.85 10.11 -21.67
C GLU A 265 -2.00 10.07 -22.68
N GLN A 266 -2.42 8.87 -23.11
CA GLN A 266 -3.57 8.70 -23.99
C GLN A 266 -4.88 9.18 -23.37
N ALA A 267 -5.06 9.03 -22.05
CA ALA A 267 -6.25 9.51 -21.35
C ALA A 267 -6.31 11.04 -21.18
N LYS A 268 -5.19 11.76 -21.41
CA LYS A 268 -5.12 13.22 -21.37
C LYS A 268 -5.32 13.88 -22.74
N ALA A 269 -5.22 13.10 -23.82
CA ALA A 269 -5.42 13.54 -25.20
C ALA A 269 -6.91 13.47 -25.59
#